data_AF-A0A151QS49-F1
#
_entry.id   AF-A0A151QS49-F1
#
_cell.length_a   1.000
_cell.length_b   1.000
_cell.length_c   1.000
_cell.angle_alpha   90.00
_cell.angle_beta   90.00
_cell.angle_gamma   90.00
#
_symmetry.space_group_name_H-M   'P 1'
#
loop_
_entity.id
_entity.type
_entity.pdbx_description
1 polymer ?
#
loop_
_entity_poly.entity_id
_entity_poly.type
_entity_poly.pdbx_seq_one_letter_code
_entity_poly.pdbx_strand_id
1 'polypeptide(L)'
;MGESTGSPHFYVYQCFFRDLGIRLPFTQFECNFLNYINATPSQLHPNSWGFLRAFQVLCTVLGIEVSLRVFLSFYQLKSGAPPYGVLSLNGGKDGGLFTLYSQSYKNYKQEFFRIALVGVDPSEDGVFYFGGLPKFPFYWCPDPSGFNGVDPSQLTASEVAAV
;
A
#
# COMPACT_ATOMS: atom_id res chain seq x y z
N MET A 1 -16.24 18.77 9.48
CA MET A 1 -14.77 18.78 9.32
C MET A 1 -14.44 19.87 8.32
N GLY A 2 -13.58 20.83 8.67
CA GLY A 2 -13.29 21.97 7.80
C GLY A 2 -12.53 21.53 6.54
N GLU A 3 -12.98 22.00 5.38
CA GLU A 3 -12.26 21.82 4.13
C GLU A 3 -10.88 22.47 4.25
N SER A 4 -9.83 21.69 4.04
CA SER A 4 -8.46 22.19 4.00
C SER A 4 -8.32 23.04 2.74
N THR A 5 -8.14 24.35 2.91
CA THR A 5 -7.89 25.33 1.83
C THR A 5 -6.50 25.21 1.19
N GLY A 6 -5.80 24.09 1.43
CA GLY A 6 -4.47 23.82 0.90
C GLY A 6 -4.50 22.78 -0.22
N SER A 7 -3.45 22.78 -1.04
CA SER A 7 -3.24 21.73 -2.05
C SER A 7 -3.41 20.32 -1.46
N PRO A 8 -4.04 19.38 -2.21
CA PRO A 8 -4.14 17.99 -1.82
C PRO A 8 -2.78 17.46 -1.37
N HIS A 9 -2.74 16.70 -0.29
CA HIS A 9 -1.49 16.19 0.26
C HIS A 9 -1.72 14.92 1.07
N PHE A 10 -0.67 14.12 1.19
CA PHE A 10 -0.64 12.93 2.05
C PHE A 10 0.65 12.87 2.86
N TYR A 11 0.65 12.01 3.87
CA TYR A 11 1.79 11.82 4.77
C TYR A 11 2.44 10.46 4.57
N VAL A 12 3.76 10.45 4.62
CA VAL A 12 4.62 9.26 4.49
C VAL A 12 5.73 9.33 5.54
N TYR A 13 6.06 8.20 6.16
CA TYR A 13 7.15 8.16 7.12
C TYR A 13 8.51 8.21 6.42
N GLN A 14 9.49 8.86 7.04
CA GLN A 14 10.82 9.02 6.44
C GLN A 14 11.51 7.67 6.14
N CYS A 15 11.27 6.67 6.99
CA CYS A 15 11.86 5.34 6.81
C CYS A 15 11.42 4.65 5.51
N PHE A 16 10.28 5.03 4.92
CA PHE A 16 9.83 4.46 3.64
C PHE A 16 10.84 4.76 2.53
N PHE A 17 11.34 6.00 2.47
CA PHE A 17 12.36 6.40 1.50
C PHE A 17 13.75 5.92 1.92
N ARG A 18 14.13 6.22 3.17
CA ARG A 18 15.50 6.01 3.67
C ARG A 18 15.88 4.54 3.76
N ASP A 19 14.99 3.72 4.30
CA ASP A 19 15.33 2.35 4.72
C ASP A 19 14.65 1.29 3.84
N LEU A 20 13.45 1.57 3.30
CA LEU A 20 12.68 0.61 2.49
C LEU A 20 12.85 0.83 0.97
N GLY A 21 13.48 1.93 0.56
CA GLY A 21 13.70 2.24 -0.86
C GLY A 21 12.42 2.48 -1.68
N ILE A 22 11.32 2.84 -1.01
CA ILE A 22 10.10 3.30 -1.66
C ILE A 22 10.40 4.62 -2.40
N ARG A 23 9.77 4.84 -3.55
CA ARG A 23 10.00 6.03 -4.37
C ARG A 23 8.67 6.68 -4.75
N LEU A 24 8.73 7.99 -5.02
CA LEU A 24 7.63 8.71 -5.65
C LEU A 24 7.92 8.93 -7.14
N PRO A 25 6.89 8.98 -8.00
CA PRO A 25 5.51 8.63 -7.66
C PRO A 25 5.37 7.13 -7.32
N PHE A 26 4.37 6.78 -6.52
CA PHE A 26 4.09 5.37 -6.23
C PHE A 26 3.75 4.63 -7.52
N THR A 27 4.13 3.36 -7.57
CA THR A 27 3.80 2.47 -8.66
C THR A 27 2.28 2.22 -8.72
N GLN A 28 1.78 1.82 -9.89
CA GLN A 28 0.36 1.49 -10.04
C GLN A 28 -0.08 0.38 -9.07
N PHE A 29 0.79 -0.60 -8.80
CA PHE A 29 0.54 -1.66 -7.82
C PHE A 29 0.35 -1.11 -6.39
N GLU A 30 1.25 -0.24 -5.93
CA GLU A 30 1.15 0.38 -4.60
C GLU A 30 -0.11 1.25 -4.47
N CYS A 31 -0.42 2.05 -5.51
CA CYS A 31 -1.66 2.84 -5.57
C CYS A 31 -2.91 1.94 -5.51
N ASN A 32 -2.95 0.89 -6.33
CA ASN A 32 -4.06 -0.06 -6.35
C ASN A 32 -4.24 -0.76 -5.00
N PHE A 33 -3.14 -1.12 -4.33
CA PHE A 33 -3.18 -1.71 -3.00
C PHE A 33 -3.77 -0.74 -1.97
N LEU A 34 -3.26 0.49 -1.90
CA LEU A 34 -3.77 1.53 -0.99
C LEU A 34 -5.24 1.88 -1.23
N ASN A 35 -5.65 1.91 -2.50
CA ASN A 35 -7.05 2.07 -2.90
C ASN A 35 -7.91 0.92 -2.39
N TYR A 36 -7.46 -0.32 -2.64
CA TYR A 36 -8.16 -1.54 -2.27
C TYR A 36 -8.41 -1.64 -0.76
N ILE A 37 -7.42 -1.26 0.05
CA ILE A 37 -7.54 -1.28 1.52
C ILE A 37 -8.14 0.01 2.10
N ASN A 38 -8.56 0.95 1.24
CA ASN A 38 -9.08 2.26 1.63
C ASN A 38 -8.20 2.96 2.68
N ALA A 39 -6.91 3.12 2.41
CA ALA A 39 -5.97 3.71 3.38
C ALA A 39 -4.89 4.59 2.73
N THR A 40 -4.40 5.56 3.50
CA THR A 40 -3.25 6.40 3.12
C THR A 40 -1.92 5.69 3.40
N PRO A 41 -0.80 6.04 2.72
CA PRO A 41 0.51 5.43 2.98
C PRO A 41 0.93 5.35 4.45
N SER A 42 0.66 6.39 5.23
CA SER A 42 1.02 6.47 6.65
C SER A 42 0.16 5.63 7.59
N GLN A 43 -0.98 5.09 7.13
CA GLN A 43 -1.74 4.11 7.91
C GLN A 43 -1.12 2.72 7.86
N LEU A 44 -0.28 2.44 6.85
CA LEU A 44 0.33 1.14 6.64
C LEU A 44 1.67 1.04 7.39
N HIS A 45 1.88 -0.07 8.10
CA HIS A 45 3.10 -0.32 8.86
C HIS A 45 4.33 -0.39 7.93
N PRO A 46 5.53 0.09 8.33
CA PRO A 46 6.74 0.00 7.51
C PRO A 46 7.04 -1.42 6.99
N ASN A 47 6.95 -2.45 7.83
CA ASN A 47 7.12 -3.84 7.37
C ASN A 47 6.16 -4.22 6.22
N SER A 48 4.94 -3.67 6.21
CA SER A 48 3.96 -3.94 5.16
C SER A 48 4.37 -3.30 3.83
N TRP A 49 4.90 -2.08 3.87
CA TRP A 49 5.57 -1.47 2.71
C TRP A 49 6.75 -2.32 2.20
N GLY A 50 7.49 -2.93 3.12
CA GLY A 50 8.54 -3.90 2.79
C GLY A 50 8.05 -5.11 2.01
N PHE A 51 6.91 -5.69 2.40
CA PHE A 51 6.30 -6.81 1.67
C PHE A 51 5.88 -6.41 0.25
N LEU A 52 5.25 -5.23 0.08
CA LEU A 52 4.91 -4.70 -1.25
C LEU A 52 6.16 -4.58 -2.12
N ARG A 53 7.23 -3.98 -1.57
CA ARG A 53 8.48 -3.78 -2.31
C ARG A 53 9.14 -5.10 -2.69
N ALA A 54 9.23 -6.05 -1.76
CA ALA A 54 9.82 -7.36 -2.00
C ALA A 54 9.06 -8.13 -3.09
N PHE A 55 7.73 -8.07 -3.09
CA PHE A 55 6.91 -8.70 -4.12
C PHE A 55 7.19 -8.12 -5.50
N GLN A 56 7.23 -6.79 -5.63
CA GLN A 56 7.57 -6.14 -6.91
C GLN A 56 8.95 -6.52 -7.42
N VAL A 57 9.95 -6.59 -6.52
CA VAL A 57 11.31 -7.02 -6.88
C VAL A 57 11.31 -8.48 -7.34
N LEU A 58 10.63 -9.37 -6.63
CA LEU A 58 10.52 -10.78 -7.01
C LEU A 58 9.88 -10.92 -8.39
N CYS A 59 8.72 -10.29 -8.62
CA CYS A 59 8.04 -10.33 -9.91
C CYS A 59 8.94 -9.85 -11.05
N THR A 60 9.68 -8.76 -10.83
CA THR A 60 10.64 -8.22 -11.80
C THR A 60 11.74 -9.22 -12.12
N VAL A 61 12.30 -9.89 -11.10
CA VAL A 61 13.37 -10.89 -11.27
C VAL A 61 12.87 -12.14 -12.00
N LEU A 62 11.64 -12.56 -11.72
CA LEU A 62 11.00 -13.71 -12.38
C LEU A 62 10.44 -13.39 -13.77
N GLY A 63 10.42 -12.12 -14.18
CA GLY A 63 9.83 -11.70 -15.45
C GLY A 63 8.31 -11.86 -15.50
N ILE A 64 7.63 -11.84 -14.35
CA ILE A 64 6.17 -11.93 -14.24
C ILE A 64 5.57 -10.57 -13.93
N GLU A 65 4.32 -10.37 -14.35
CA GLU A 65 3.58 -9.15 -14.05
C GLU A 65 3.27 -9.05 -12.55
N VAL A 66 3.35 -7.83 -12.00
CA VAL A 66 2.98 -7.56 -10.61
C VAL A 66 1.45 -7.51 -10.50
N SER A 67 0.82 -8.61 -10.06
CA SER A 67 -0.63 -8.66 -9.82
C SER A 67 -1.00 -8.36 -8.36
N LEU A 68 -1.97 -7.47 -8.18
CA LEU A 68 -2.59 -7.24 -6.87
C LEU A 68 -3.26 -8.52 -6.33
N ARG A 69 -3.96 -9.29 -7.18
CA ARG A 69 -4.71 -10.48 -6.70
C ARG A 69 -3.77 -11.58 -6.23
N VAL A 70 -2.68 -11.80 -6.97
CA VAL A 70 -1.62 -12.74 -6.58
C VAL A 70 -0.96 -12.29 -5.28
N PHE A 71 -0.69 -10.99 -5.11
CA PHE A 71 -0.18 -10.50 -3.83
C PHE A 71 -1.16 -10.79 -2.68
N LEU A 72 -2.44 -10.44 -2.87
CA LEU A 72 -3.45 -10.59 -1.84
C LEU A 72 -3.71 -12.06 -1.47
N SER A 73 -3.50 -13.04 -2.37
CA SER A 73 -3.66 -14.47 -2.05
C SER A 73 -2.65 -14.98 -1.02
N PHE A 74 -1.45 -14.38 -0.97
CA PHE A 74 -0.41 -14.76 -0.01
C PHE A 74 -0.55 -14.11 1.36
N TYR A 75 -1.33 -13.03 1.49
CA TYR A 75 -1.33 -12.21 2.70
C TYR A 75 -2.73 -11.99 3.28
N GLN A 76 -2.73 -11.46 4.50
CA GLN A 76 -3.92 -10.90 5.15
C GLN A 76 -3.56 -9.56 5.77
N LEU A 77 -4.54 -8.66 5.88
CA LEU A 77 -4.38 -7.37 6.51
C LEU A 77 -5.10 -7.34 7.86
N LYS A 78 -4.35 -7.00 8.90
CA LYS A 78 -4.90 -6.80 10.25
C LYS A 78 -4.85 -5.33 10.61
N SER A 79 -5.91 -4.85 11.25
CA SER A 79 -5.96 -3.50 11.82
C SER A 79 -5.59 -3.53 13.29
N GLY A 80 -4.82 -2.54 13.73
CA GLY A 80 -4.59 -2.28 15.16
C GLY A 80 -5.86 -1.81 15.87
N ALA A 81 -5.73 -1.50 17.17
CA ALA A 81 -6.87 -1.05 17.97
C ALA A 81 -7.52 0.24 17.41
N PRO A 82 -8.86 0.35 17.36
CA PRO A 82 -9.58 1.55 16.94
C PRO A 82 -9.27 2.77 17.83
N PRO A 83 -9.51 4.02 17.36
CA PRO A 83 -10.11 4.39 16.06
C PRO A 83 -9.09 4.57 14.92
N TYR A 84 -7.79 4.50 15.21
CA TYR A 84 -6.71 4.78 14.25
C TYR A 84 -5.64 3.69 14.31
N GLY A 85 -6.07 2.45 14.17
CA GLY A 85 -5.21 1.27 14.14
C GLY A 85 -4.27 1.31 12.93
N VAL A 86 -2.98 1.08 13.17
CA VAL A 86 -2.02 0.88 12.07
C VAL A 86 -2.36 -0.44 11.37
N LEU A 87 -2.38 -0.41 10.05
CA LEU A 87 -2.61 -1.57 9.21
C LEU A 87 -1.32 -2.37 9.04
N SER A 88 -1.37 -3.67 9.27
CA SER A 88 -0.21 -4.56 9.12
C SER A 88 -0.56 -5.81 8.34
N LEU A 89 0.18 -6.04 7.27
CA LEU A 89 0.22 -7.28 6.54
C LEU A 89 0.84 -8.39 7.40
N ASN A 90 0.28 -9.58 7.25
CA ASN A 90 0.80 -10.84 7.79
C ASN A 90 0.64 -11.92 6.73
N GLY A 91 1.39 -13.01 6.85
CA GLY A 91 1.16 -14.20 6.02
C GLY A 91 -0.30 -14.66 6.10
N GLY A 92 -0.83 -15.11 4.97
CA GLY A 92 -2.14 -15.73 4.86
C GLY A 92 -2.18 -17.09 5.56
N LYS A 93 -3.17 -17.92 5.22
CA LYS A 93 -3.37 -19.23 5.86
C LYS A 93 -2.15 -20.16 5.74
N ASP A 94 -1.43 -20.07 4.63
CA ASP A 94 -0.29 -20.94 4.32
C ASP A 94 1.07 -20.29 4.63
N GLY A 95 1.11 -19.21 5.43
CA GLY A 95 2.36 -18.61 5.93
C GLY A 95 2.93 -17.46 5.10
N GLY A 96 2.31 -17.12 3.97
CA GLY A 96 2.73 -16.01 3.09
C GLY A 96 4.04 -16.25 2.34
N LEU A 97 4.34 -15.37 1.39
CA LEU A 97 5.42 -15.61 0.42
C LEU A 97 6.83 -15.38 0.98
N PHE A 98 6.96 -14.54 2.01
CA PHE A 98 8.24 -14.13 2.55
C PHE A 98 8.24 -14.09 4.08
N THR A 99 9.38 -14.44 4.67
CA THR A 99 9.70 -14.17 6.09
C THR A 99 10.75 -13.06 6.17
N LEU A 100 10.40 -11.84 5.72
CA LEU A 100 11.35 -10.73 5.58
C LEU A 100 11.85 -10.19 6.91
N TYR A 101 11.03 -10.25 7.95
CA TYR A 101 11.27 -9.56 9.20
C TYR A 101 11.14 -10.51 10.38
N SER A 102 12.22 -10.66 11.15
CA SER A 102 12.19 -11.34 12.44
C SER A 102 11.52 -10.50 13.54
N GLN A 103 11.49 -9.17 13.36
CA GLN A 103 10.90 -8.22 14.32
C GLN A 103 10.20 -7.06 13.60
N SER A 104 9.22 -6.44 14.27
CA SER A 104 8.52 -5.25 13.76
C SER A 104 9.41 -4.01 13.80
N TYR A 105 9.42 -3.21 12.74
CA TYR A 105 10.07 -1.90 12.72
C TYR A 105 9.51 -0.99 13.83
N LYS A 106 10.39 -0.35 14.60
CA LYS A 106 10.04 0.49 15.77
C LYS A 106 10.33 1.96 15.52
N ASN A 107 9.73 2.84 16.32
CA ASN A 107 10.02 4.28 16.37
C ASN A 107 9.89 5.06 15.05
N TYR A 108 9.24 4.51 14.03
CA TYR A 108 9.11 5.14 12.70
C TYR A 108 8.20 6.38 12.67
N LYS A 109 7.37 6.58 13.70
CA LYS A 109 6.37 7.66 13.73
C LYS A 109 6.97 9.04 14.05
N GLN A 110 8.26 9.12 14.36
CA GLN A 110 8.92 10.36 14.78
C GLN A 110 9.24 11.29 13.61
N GLU A 111 9.45 10.73 12.42
CA GLU A 111 9.89 11.47 11.24
C GLU A 111 8.97 11.18 10.05
N PHE A 112 8.43 12.23 9.45
CA PHE A 112 7.51 12.11 8.31
C PHE A 112 7.65 13.28 7.34
N PHE A 113 7.26 13.04 6.10
CA PHE A 113 7.10 14.06 5.07
C PHE A 113 5.63 14.31 4.79
N ARG A 114 5.30 15.58 4.53
CA ARG A 114 4.04 15.99 3.91
C ARG A 114 4.29 16.17 2.42
N ILE A 115 3.67 15.34 1.60
CA ILE A 115 3.80 15.40 0.15
C ILE A 115 2.59 16.17 -0.39
N ALA A 116 2.83 17.39 -0.87
CA ALA A 116 1.78 18.26 -1.41
C ALA A 116 1.82 18.26 -2.95
N LEU A 117 0.63 18.20 -3.54
CA LEU A 117 0.43 18.21 -4.99
C LEU A 117 0.28 19.66 -5.46
N VAL A 118 1.35 20.24 -6.01
CA VAL A 118 1.38 21.66 -6.41
C VAL A 118 1.07 21.78 -7.90
N GLY A 119 0.09 22.62 -8.25
CA GLY A 119 -0.28 22.90 -9.64
C GLY A 119 -0.89 21.71 -10.38
N VAL A 120 -1.47 20.77 -9.64
CA VAL A 120 -2.05 19.54 -10.20
C VAL A 120 -3.53 19.77 -10.50
N ASP A 121 -3.92 19.57 -11.76
CA ASP A 121 -5.33 19.43 -12.16
C ASP A 121 -5.73 17.95 -11.99
N PRO A 122 -6.68 17.61 -11.09
CA PRO A 122 -7.17 16.25 -10.90
C PRO A 122 -7.65 15.55 -12.18
N SER A 123 -8.16 16.30 -13.16
CA SER A 123 -8.70 15.76 -14.40
C SER A 123 -7.63 15.40 -15.44
N GLU A 124 -6.45 16.03 -15.34
CA GLU A 124 -5.33 15.84 -16.28
C GLU A 124 -4.17 15.05 -15.67
N ASP A 125 -4.11 14.95 -14.34
CA ASP A 125 -2.99 14.28 -13.65
C ASP A 125 -3.09 12.75 -13.71
N GLY A 126 -2.18 12.14 -14.47
CA GLY A 126 -2.02 10.69 -14.52
C GLY A 126 -1.21 10.11 -13.37
N VAL A 127 -0.62 10.93 -12.49
CA VAL A 127 0.30 10.47 -11.44
C VAL A 127 -0.46 10.03 -10.20
N PHE A 128 -1.25 10.92 -9.61
CA PHE A 128 -1.99 10.72 -8.37
C PHE A 128 -3.51 10.64 -8.57
N TYR A 129 -4.01 10.95 -9.76
CA TYR A 129 -5.42 10.85 -10.12
C TYR A 129 -5.68 9.84 -11.25
N PHE A 130 -6.93 9.38 -11.33
CA PHE A 130 -7.48 8.59 -12.43
C PHE A 130 -8.89 9.09 -12.71
N GLY A 131 -9.07 9.77 -13.84
CA GLY A 131 -10.37 10.34 -14.23
C GLY A 131 -10.93 11.31 -13.20
N GLY A 132 -10.11 12.19 -12.62
CA GLY A 132 -10.53 13.14 -11.58
C GLY A 132 -10.57 12.58 -10.15
N LEU A 133 -10.46 11.26 -9.97
CA LEU A 133 -10.49 10.62 -8.65
C LEU A 133 -9.08 10.31 -8.14
N PRO A 134 -8.78 10.52 -6.84
CA PRO A 134 -7.50 10.12 -6.27
C PRO A 134 -7.27 8.62 -6.44
N LYS A 135 -6.05 8.23 -6.85
CA LYS A 135 -5.67 6.82 -6.98
C LYS A 135 -5.65 6.08 -5.64
N PHE A 136 -5.61 6.79 -4.51
CA PHE A 136 -5.71 6.26 -3.16
C PHE A 136 -6.12 7.40 -2.20
N PRO A 137 -6.60 7.09 -0.97
CA PRO A 137 -6.94 8.12 0.01
C PRO A 137 -5.72 8.96 0.43
N PHE A 138 -5.83 10.28 0.32
CA PHE A 138 -4.77 11.19 0.74
C PHE A 138 -4.72 11.41 2.27
N TYR A 139 -5.83 11.16 2.96
CA TYR A 139 -5.96 11.34 4.41
C TYR A 139 -6.30 10.04 5.11
N TRP A 140 -6.12 9.99 6.43
CA TRP A 140 -6.42 8.81 7.23
C TRP A 140 -7.90 8.45 7.16
N CYS A 141 -8.18 7.23 6.74
CA CYS A 141 -9.53 6.67 6.69
C CYS A 141 -9.88 5.99 8.02
N PRO A 142 -11.03 6.31 8.64
CA PRO A 142 -11.44 5.70 9.91
C PRO A 142 -11.87 4.24 9.78
N ASP A 143 -12.28 3.81 8.58
CA ASP A 143 -12.73 2.46 8.28
C ASP A 143 -11.94 1.88 7.09
N PRO A 144 -10.69 1.43 7.31
CA PRO A 144 -9.89 0.77 6.29
C PRO A 144 -10.41 -0.65 6.02
N SER A 145 -10.33 -1.06 4.76
CA SER A 145 -10.81 -2.37 4.32
C SER A 145 -9.78 -3.46 4.58
N GLY A 146 -10.06 -4.33 5.55
CA GLY A 146 -9.28 -5.55 5.80
C GLY A 146 -9.54 -6.64 4.76
N PHE A 147 -8.60 -7.58 4.63
CA PHE A 147 -8.76 -8.77 3.80
C PHE A 147 -8.02 -9.97 4.41
N ASN A 148 -8.40 -11.18 4.00
CA ASN A 148 -7.78 -12.42 4.47
C ASN A 148 -7.63 -13.41 3.31
N GLY A 149 -6.60 -13.21 2.48
CA GLY A 149 -6.46 -13.92 1.22
C GLY A 149 -7.45 -13.46 0.15
N VAL A 150 -7.29 -14.01 -1.05
CA VAL A 150 -8.26 -13.95 -2.14
C VAL A 150 -8.75 -15.37 -2.41
N ASP A 151 -10.03 -15.51 -2.75
CA ASP A 151 -10.56 -16.79 -3.20
C ASP A 151 -9.86 -17.21 -4.52
N PRO A 152 -9.27 -18.41 -4.61
CA PRO A 152 -8.60 -18.88 -5.82
C PRO A 152 -9.46 -18.80 -7.08
N SER A 153 -10.79 -18.88 -6.96
CA SER A 153 -11.73 -18.72 -8.10
C SER A 153 -11.75 -17.31 -8.71
N GLN A 154 -11.22 -16.31 -8.01
CA GLN A 154 -11.09 -14.93 -8.48
C GLN A 154 -9.77 -14.69 -9.24
N LEU A 155 -8.86 -15.66 -9.29
CA LEU A 155 -7.62 -15.58 -10.04
C LEU A 155 -7.85 -15.98 -11.50
N THR A 156 -7.25 -15.25 -12.42
CA THR A 156 -7.17 -15.64 -13.83
C THR A 156 -6.24 -16.85 -14.00
N ALA A 157 -6.32 -17.56 -15.12
CA ALA A 157 -5.45 -18.73 -15.36
C ALA A 157 -3.95 -18.39 -15.29
N SER A 158 -3.55 -17.21 -15.75
CA SER A 158 -2.17 -16.71 -15.62
C SER A 158 -1.78 -16.41 -14.17
N GLU A 159 -2.71 -15.90 -13.37
CA GLU A 159 -2.46 -15.64 -11.94
C GLU A 159 -2.39 -16.92 -11.13
N VAL A 160 -3.21 -17.93 -11.46
CA VAL A 160 -3.13 -19.26 -10.84
C VAL A 160 -1.77 -19.91 -11.10
N ALA A 161 -1.20 -19.74 -12.30
CA ALA A 161 0.13 -20.26 -12.62
C ALA A 161 1.27 -19.53 -11.87
N ALA A 162 0.99 -18.35 -11.29
CA ALA A 162 1.96 -17.54 -10.57
C ALA A 162 1.89 -17.71 -9.04
N VAL A 163 0.89 -18.45 -8.53
CA VAL A 163 0.73 -18.81 -7.11
C VAL A 163 1.37 -20.16 -6.82
#